data_AF-A0A254QGN5-F1
#
_entry.id   AF-A0A254QGN5-F1
#
_cell.length_a   1.000
_cell.length_b   1.000
_cell.length_c   1.000
_cell.angle_alpha   90.00
_cell.angle_beta   90.00
_cell.angle_gamma   90.00
#
_symmetry.space_group_name_H-M   'P 1'
#
loop_
_entity.id
_entity.type
_entity.pdbx_description
1 polymer ?
#
loop_
_entity_poly.entity_id
_entity_poly.type
_entity_poly.pdbx_seq_one_letter_code
_entity_poly.pdbx_strand_id
1 'polypeptide(L)'
;MAHIDWARAADVVVVAPATANTLNRLAAGVGDDMLTTLCLASTRPLVLAPAMNPQMYLHEATQTSLALLEERGAVIVEPLEGDVACGESGQGKLASIPEIIAAVLETVSASTVLKGKKVVITSGPTREPIDDVRYITNRSSGKMGSALARAALRLGADVTVVAGPQTARFPSGVTVLRVETAQDMHDSALTAAKGADYIVGAAAVADYHVANRTSGKLRRTAENLELVLSPNPDIIAALSAANPGATVIGFAAEPTSDLSIAQAKLKRKGLFAIAANDVSQAGQGFDTDTNKLDLVFADGRSVSSEVMSKNQCARWFWDQILKES
;
A
#
# COMPACT_ATOMS: atom_id res chain seq x y z
N MET A 1 29.58 10.99 -24.46
CA MET A 1 30.51 11.26 -23.33
C MET A 1 30.21 10.19 -22.29
N ALA A 2 31.14 9.26 -22.04
CA ALA A 2 30.84 7.87 -21.63
C ALA A 2 29.90 7.68 -20.43
N HIS A 3 29.89 8.59 -19.45
CA HIS A 3 29.04 8.48 -18.25
C HIS A 3 27.55 8.73 -18.51
N ILE A 4 27.19 9.53 -19.53
CA ILE A 4 25.80 9.77 -19.94
C ILE A 4 25.28 8.64 -20.85
N ASP A 5 26.17 8.07 -21.67
CA ASP A 5 25.80 7.06 -22.66
C ASP A 5 25.37 5.75 -21.96
N TRP A 6 26.01 5.38 -20.86
CA TRP A 6 25.62 4.22 -20.04
C TRP A 6 24.29 4.44 -19.29
N ALA A 7 24.06 5.63 -18.74
CA ALA A 7 22.80 5.98 -18.10
C ALA A 7 21.61 5.90 -19.07
N ARG A 8 21.83 6.26 -20.35
CA ARG A 8 20.80 6.19 -21.39
C ARG A 8 20.55 4.77 -21.89
N ALA A 9 21.57 3.92 -21.95
CA ALA A 9 21.47 2.57 -22.49
C ALA A 9 20.86 1.55 -21.52
N ALA A 10 20.98 1.77 -20.20
CA ALA A 10 20.47 0.84 -19.19
C ALA A 10 18.93 0.86 -19.09
N ASP A 11 18.31 -0.27 -18.79
CA ASP A 11 16.87 -0.34 -18.49
C ASP A 11 16.55 -0.15 -17.00
N VAL A 12 17.53 -0.38 -16.14
CA VAL A 12 17.51 -0.22 -14.69
C VAL A 12 18.93 0.04 -14.20
N VAL A 13 19.07 0.83 -13.14
CA VAL A 13 20.33 1.01 -12.41
C VAL A 13 20.22 0.26 -11.09
N VAL A 14 21.23 -0.56 -10.77
CA VAL A 14 21.24 -1.37 -9.54
C VAL A 14 22.49 -1.02 -8.73
N VAL A 15 22.31 -0.71 -7.45
CA VAL A 15 23.41 -0.48 -6.51
C VAL A 15 23.34 -1.52 -5.39
N ALA A 16 24.24 -2.50 -5.46
CA ALA A 16 24.31 -3.60 -4.50
C ALA A 16 25.78 -3.98 -4.22
N PRO A 17 26.32 -3.71 -3.01
CA PRO A 17 25.66 -3.06 -1.89
C PRO A 17 25.54 -1.53 -2.03
N ALA A 18 24.44 -0.97 -1.54
CA ALA A 18 24.28 0.47 -1.33
C ALA A 18 24.66 0.83 0.12
N THR A 19 25.85 1.40 0.31
CA THR A 19 26.31 1.82 1.64
C THR A 19 25.58 3.07 2.13
N ALA A 20 25.58 3.34 3.45
CA ALA A 20 25.02 4.57 4.02
C ALA A 20 25.53 5.84 3.31
N ASN A 21 26.84 5.89 3.00
CA ASN A 21 27.44 7.01 2.27
C ASN A 21 26.85 7.17 0.86
N THR A 22 26.64 6.06 0.15
CA THR A 22 26.04 6.07 -1.19
C THR A 22 24.60 6.55 -1.13
N LEU A 23 23.81 6.04 -0.19
CA LEU A 23 22.41 6.46 0.01
C LEU A 23 22.32 7.96 0.33
N ASN A 24 23.13 8.46 1.26
CA ASN A 24 23.12 9.88 1.64
C ASN A 24 23.51 10.79 0.48
N ARG A 25 24.51 10.41 -0.33
CA ARG A 25 24.93 11.19 -1.50
C ARG A 25 23.86 11.22 -2.59
N LEU A 26 23.23 10.07 -2.88
CA LEU A 26 22.13 10.00 -3.83
C LEU A 26 20.91 10.81 -3.36
N ALA A 27 20.57 10.74 -2.07
CA ALA A 27 19.49 11.50 -1.47
C ALA A 27 19.75 13.03 -1.56
N ALA A 28 20.97 13.47 -1.29
CA ALA A 28 21.39 14.85 -1.41
C ALA A 28 21.60 15.33 -2.87
N GLY A 29 21.60 14.43 -3.86
CA GLY A 29 21.83 14.75 -5.27
C GLY A 29 23.28 15.11 -5.58
N VAL A 30 24.24 14.55 -4.84
CA VAL A 30 25.67 14.73 -5.10
C VAL A 30 26.09 13.85 -6.28
N GLY A 31 26.88 14.38 -7.22
CA GLY A 31 27.40 13.68 -8.40
C GLY A 31 28.91 13.86 -8.56
N ASP A 32 29.67 13.46 -7.54
CA ASP A 32 31.13 13.66 -7.43
C ASP A 32 31.96 12.39 -7.74
N ASP A 33 31.31 11.27 -8.07
CA ASP A 33 31.95 10.10 -8.68
C ASP A 33 31.14 9.53 -9.84
N MET A 34 31.67 8.52 -10.53
CA MET A 34 31.01 7.90 -11.66
C MET A 34 29.63 7.31 -11.31
N LEU A 35 29.50 6.63 -10.17
CA LEU A 35 28.26 5.97 -9.76
C LEU A 35 27.16 6.99 -9.49
N THR A 36 27.46 7.98 -8.66
CA THR A 36 26.51 9.02 -8.26
C THR A 36 26.15 9.95 -9.42
N THR A 37 27.11 10.30 -10.27
CA THR A 37 26.85 11.05 -11.51
C THR A 37 25.94 10.27 -12.45
N LEU A 38 26.17 8.96 -12.60
CA LEU A 38 25.32 8.09 -13.44
C LEU A 38 23.89 8.02 -12.90
N CYS A 39 23.73 7.81 -11.58
CA CYS A 39 22.41 7.78 -10.96
C CYS A 39 21.67 9.12 -11.08
N LEU A 40 22.39 10.24 -10.91
CA LEU A 40 21.80 11.58 -11.01
C LEU A 40 21.41 11.96 -12.45
N ALA A 41 22.17 11.48 -13.45
CA ALA A 41 21.90 11.72 -14.86
C ALA A 41 20.90 10.72 -15.48
N SER A 42 20.57 9.64 -14.79
CA SER A 42 19.68 8.59 -15.29
C SER A 42 18.21 8.91 -15.03
N THR A 43 17.37 8.69 -16.03
CA THR A 43 15.90 8.69 -15.88
C THR A 43 15.34 7.28 -15.71
N ARG A 44 16.21 6.27 -15.57
CA ARG A 44 15.84 4.87 -15.48
C ARG A 44 15.51 4.51 -14.03
N PRO A 45 14.66 3.48 -13.81
CA PRO A 45 14.42 2.97 -12.46
C PRO A 45 15.71 2.65 -11.71
N LEU A 46 15.73 2.97 -10.42
CA LEU A 46 16.88 2.77 -9.54
C LEU A 46 16.53 1.73 -8.48
N VAL A 47 17.29 0.65 -8.39
CA VAL A 47 17.19 -0.39 -7.37
C VAL A 47 18.40 -0.26 -6.44
N LEU A 48 18.14 -0.14 -5.14
CA LEU A 48 19.15 0.02 -4.10
C LEU A 48 19.03 -1.18 -3.15
N ALA A 49 20.11 -1.92 -2.95
CA ALA A 49 20.18 -3.00 -1.97
C ALA A 49 21.12 -2.58 -0.83
N PRO A 50 20.60 -2.00 0.26
CA PRO A 50 21.43 -1.51 1.35
C PRO A 50 22.23 -2.63 2.01
N ALA A 51 23.48 -2.35 2.38
CA ALA A 51 24.23 -3.20 3.28
C ALA A 51 25.21 -2.38 4.11
N MET A 52 25.11 -2.52 5.43
CA MET A 52 25.92 -1.80 6.41
C MET A 52 25.75 -2.41 7.80
N ASN A 53 26.55 -1.93 8.75
CA ASN A 53 26.35 -2.27 10.16
C ASN A 53 24.91 -1.89 10.62
N PRO A 54 24.26 -2.66 11.52
CA PRO A 54 22.89 -2.39 11.93
C PRO A 54 22.66 -1.01 12.55
N GLN A 55 23.61 -0.49 13.33
CA GLN A 55 23.52 0.87 13.87
C GLN A 55 23.56 1.93 12.77
N MET A 56 24.37 1.70 11.72
CA MET A 56 24.39 2.59 10.55
C MET A 56 23.07 2.53 9.76
N TYR A 57 22.44 1.35 9.68
CA TYR A 57 21.15 1.19 9.03
C TYR A 57 20.06 1.95 9.79
N LEU A 58 19.99 1.76 11.11
CA LEU A 58 18.99 2.38 11.98
C LEU A 58 19.24 3.88 12.23
N HIS A 59 20.40 4.41 11.86
CA HIS A 59 20.72 5.82 12.03
C HIS A 59 19.73 6.72 11.27
N GLU A 60 19.26 7.78 11.92
CA GLU A 60 18.21 8.69 11.39
C GLU A 60 18.55 9.24 10.00
N ALA A 61 19.82 9.62 9.76
CA ALA A 61 20.27 10.09 8.46
C ALA A 61 20.09 9.04 7.35
N THR A 62 20.41 7.77 7.61
CA THR A 62 20.24 6.68 6.65
C THR A 62 18.76 6.42 6.37
N GLN A 63 17.95 6.36 7.42
CA GLN A 63 16.50 6.18 7.31
C GLN A 63 15.83 7.33 6.54
N THR A 64 16.25 8.56 6.79
CA THR A 64 15.78 9.75 6.06
C THR A 64 16.14 9.68 4.58
N SER A 65 17.37 9.28 4.26
CA SER A 65 17.83 9.11 2.88
C SER A 65 17.08 7.99 2.15
N LEU A 66 16.85 6.85 2.82
CA LEU A 66 16.06 5.74 2.27
C LEU A 66 14.63 6.19 1.95
N ALA A 67 13.95 6.84 2.91
CA ALA A 67 12.60 7.34 2.72
C ALA A 67 12.51 8.36 1.56
N LEU A 68 13.48 9.27 1.45
CA LEU A 68 13.54 10.25 0.36
C LEU A 68 13.81 9.60 -1.00
N LEU A 69 14.70 8.62 -1.07
CA LEU A 69 14.99 7.88 -2.30
C LEU A 69 13.80 7.05 -2.75
N GLU A 70 13.09 6.41 -1.83
CA GLU A 70 11.84 5.69 -2.12
C GLU A 70 10.73 6.65 -2.57
N GLU A 71 10.61 7.83 -1.96
CA GLU A 71 9.70 8.90 -2.40
C GLU A 71 10.00 9.34 -3.84
N ARG A 72 11.28 9.41 -4.21
CA ARG A 72 11.73 9.71 -5.58
C ARG A 72 11.59 8.53 -6.55
N GLY A 73 11.07 7.39 -6.09
CA GLY A 73 10.75 6.24 -6.93
C GLY A 73 11.82 5.16 -6.99
N ALA A 74 12.88 5.25 -6.18
CA ALA A 74 13.83 4.14 -6.05
C ALA A 74 13.15 2.92 -5.39
N VAL A 75 13.56 1.72 -5.81
CA VAL A 75 13.16 0.45 -5.20
C VAL A 75 14.23 0.08 -4.18
N ILE A 76 13.84 -0.04 -2.92
CA ILE A 76 14.74 -0.49 -1.85
C ILE A 76 14.56 -2.00 -1.66
N VAL A 77 15.66 -2.75 -1.74
CA VAL A 77 15.70 -4.18 -1.40
C VAL A 77 16.19 -4.29 0.03
N GLU A 78 15.25 -4.53 0.95
CA GLU A 78 15.53 -4.51 2.39
C GLU A 78 16.69 -5.45 2.77
N PRO A 79 17.63 -5.00 3.63
CA PRO A 79 18.67 -5.86 4.15
C PRO A 79 18.09 -6.94 5.07
N LEU A 80 18.75 -8.10 5.09
CA LEU A 80 18.44 -9.20 5.99
C LEU A 80 18.88 -8.89 7.42
N GLU A 81 18.20 -9.51 8.37
CA GLU A 81 18.66 -9.65 9.75
C GLU A 81 19.65 -10.82 9.87
N GLY A 82 20.71 -10.60 10.64
CA GLY A 82 21.65 -11.67 11.00
C GLY A 82 22.98 -11.11 11.49
N ASP A 83 23.93 -12.02 11.69
CA ASP A 83 25.28 -11.64 12.08
C ASP A 83 25.95 -10.89 10.92
N VAL A 84 26.29 -9.62 11.17
CA VAL A 84 27.13 -8.86 10.27
C VAL A 84 28.59 -9.17 10.54
N ALA A 85 29.47 -8.93 9.57
CA ALA A 85 30.91 -9.25 9.67
C ALA A 85 31.62 -8.63 10.90
N CYS A 86 30.99 -7.63 11.53
CA CYS A 86 31.48 -6.95 12.74
C CYS A 86 31.12 -7.65 14.06
N GLY A 87 30.41 -8.79 14.04
CA GLY A 87 30.03 -9.52 15.26
C GLY A 87 28.80 -8.97 15.99
N GLU A 88 28.11 -8.00 15.39
CA GLU A 88 26.81 -7.51 15.85
C GLU A 88 25.68 -8.24 15.10
N SER A 89 24.55 -8.46 15.77
CA SER A 89 23.36 -9.07 15.19
C SER A 89 22.30 -8.00 15.00
N GLY A 90 21.72 -7.91 13.80
CA GLY A 90 20.66 -6.96 13.49
C GLY A 90 20.43 -6.78 11.99
N GLN A 91 19.51 -5.90 11.64
CA GLN A 91 19.16 -5.60 10.26
C GLN A 91 20.26 -4.79 9.58
N GLY A 92 20.84 -5.30 8.50
CA GLY A 92 21.94 -4.60 7.79
C GLY A 92 22.77 -5.47 6.85
N LYS A 93 22.55 -6.79 6.88
CA LYS A 93 23.17 -7.72 5.95
C LYS A 93 22.58 -7.55 4.56
N LEU A 94 23.41 -7.56 3.51
CA LEU A 94 22.93 -7.47 2.13
C LEU A 94 21.87 -8.55 1.86
N ALA A 95 20.79 -8.17 1.18
CA ALA A 95 19.81 -9.11 0.65
C ALA A 95 20.47 -10.22 -0.18
N SER A 96 19.86 -11.38 -0.25
CA SER A 96 20.39 -12.47 -1.05
C SER A 96 20.41 -12.10 -2.54
N ILE A 97 21.36 -12.65 -3.30
CA ILE A 97 21.44 -12.40 -4.75
C ILE A 97 20.12 -12.72 -5.48
N PRO A 98 19.41 -13.83 -5.17
CA PRO A 98 18.09 -14.08 -5.75
C PRO A 98 17.05 -13.00 -5.46
N GLU A 99 17.01 -12.44 -4.24
CA GLU A 99 16.08 -11.35 -3.89
C GLU A 99 16.40 -10.07 -4.66
N ILE A 100 17.68 -9.73 -4.79
CA ILE A 100 18.12 -8.57 -5.59
C ILE A 100 17.74 -8.78 -7.05
N ILE A 101 18.01 -9.96 -7.63
CA ILE A 101 17.63 -10.28 -9.01
C ILE A 101 16.12 -10.19 -9.19
N ALA A 102 15.32 -10.70 -8.25
CA ALA A 102 13.86 -10.61 -8.31
C ALA A 102 13.39 -9.15 -8.32
N ALA A 103 13.89 -8.31 -7.41
CA ALA A 103 13.55 -6.89 -7.37
C ALA A 103 13.96 -6.16 -8.66
N VAL A 104 15.10 -6.51 -9.25
CA VAL A 104 15.56 -5.95 -10.53
C VAL A 104 14.63 -6.37 -11.66
N LEU A 105 14.34 -7.68 -11.77
CA LEU A 105 13.43 -8.21 -12.78
C LEU A 105 12.04 -7.60 -12.66
N GLU A 106 11.51 -7.44 -11.45
CA GLU A 106 10.25 -6.72 -11.19
C GLU A 106 10.31 -5.26 -11.62
N THR A 107 11.45 -4.60 -11.39
CA THR A 107 11.64 -3.19 -11.73
C THR A 107 11.71 -2.96 -13.24
N VAL A 108 12.40 -3.83 -13.98
CA VAL A 108 12.43 -3.77 -15.46
C VAL A 108 11.16 -4.32 -16.08
N SER A 109 10.47 -5.22 -15.39
CA SER A 109 9.16 -5.72 -15.77
C SER A 109 8.08 -4.70 -15.39
N ALA A 110 8.14 -3.52 -16.00
CA ALA A 110 6.97 -2.67 -16.17
C ALA A 110 5.99 -3.43 -17.09
N SER A 111 5.29 -4.39 -16.50
CA SER A 111 4.23 -5.13 -17.17
C SER A 111 3.15 -4.12 -17.50
N THR A 112 2.88 -3.88 -18.77
CA THR A 112 1.80 -3.00 -19.22
C THR A 112 0.45 -3.72 -19.21
N VAL A 113 0.29 -4.77 -18.42
CA VAL A 113 -0.91 -5.61 -18.43
C VAL A 113 -2.15 -4.81 -18.02
N LEU A 114 -2.01 -3.81 -17.15
CA LEU A 114 -3.08 -2.86 -16.82
C LEU A 114 -3.02 -1.57 -17.65
N LYS A 115 -2.24 -1.51 -18.73
CA LYS A 115 -2.19 -0.30 -19.58
C LYS A 115 -3.56 -0.02 -20.19
N GLY A 116 -4.02 1.21 -20.00
CA GLY A 116 -5.35 1.66 -20.43
C GLY A 116 -6.48 1.17 -19.52
N LYS A 117 -6.17 0.50 -18.41
CA LYS A 117 -7.14 0.09 -17.40
C LYS A 117 -7.23 1.13 -16.30
N LYS A 118 -8.46 1.40 -15.86
CA LYS A 118 -8.76 2.30 -14.76
C LYS A 118 -8.95 1.51 -13.46
N VAL A 119 -8.15 1.83 -12.45
CA VAL A 119 -8.17 1.19 -11.14
C VAL A 119 -8.58 2.21 -10.08
N VAL A 120 -9.62 1.89 -9.31
CA VAL A 120 -10.09 2.71 -8.19
C VAL A 120 -9.88 1.98 -6.88
N ILE A 121 -9.22 2.64 -5.91
CA ILE A 121 -8.89 2.04 -4.61
C ILE A 121 -9.44 2.93 -3.49
N THR A 122 -10.15 2.37 -2.52
CA THR A 122 -10.41 3.07 -1.25
C THR A 122 -9.30 2.73 -0.25
N SER A 123 -8.80 3.72 0.50
CA SER A 123 -7.68 3.50 1.43
C SER A 123 -7.78 4.35 2.70
N GLY A 124 -7.22 3.85 3.80
CA GLY A 124 -7.18 4.52 5.10
C GLY A 124 -8.48 4.35 5.92
N PRO A 125 -8.52 4.89 7.14
CA PRO A 125 -9.72 4.89 7.97
C PRO A 125 -10.67 6.03 7.58
N THR A 126 -11.93 5.95 8.02
CA THR A 126 -12.84 7.10 8.06
C THR A 126 -12.94 7.65 9.49
N ARG A 127 -13.26 8.94 9.61
CA ARG A 127 -13.45 9.62 10.89
C ARG A 127 -14.90 10.09 10.98
N GLU A 128 -15.65 9.49 11.88
CA GLU A 128 -17.05 9.82 12.11
C GLU A 128 -17.15 10.85 13.25
N PRO A 129 -17.44 12.13 12.95
CA PRO A 129 -17.40 13.19 13.94
C PRO A 129 -18.49 13.01 15.01
N ILE A 130 -18.07 13.08 16.27
CA ILE A 130 -18.97 13.18 17.43
C ILE A 130 -19.37 14.65 17.62
N ASP A 131 -18.36 15.51 17.60
CA ASP A 131 -18.44 16.97 17.67
C ASP A 131 -17.30 17.56 16.82
N ASP A 132 -17.11 18.88 16.83
CA ASP A 132 -16.06 19.53 16.01
C ASP A 132 -14.62 19.25 16.50
N VAL A 133 -14.45 18.49 17.59
CA VAL A 133 -13.15 18.20 18.21
C VAL A 133 -12.86 16.69 18.26
N ARG A 134 -13.90 15.86 18.34
CA ARG A 134 -13.80 14.42 18.59
C ARG A 134 -14.46 13.63 17.46
N TYR A 135 -13.92 12.46 17.18
CA TYR A 135 -14.45 11.53 16.18
C TYR A 135 -14.22 10.09 16.61
N ILE A 136 -14.97 9.18 15.98
CA ILE A 136 -14.77 7.73 16.04
C ILE A 136 -14.01 7.30 14.77
N THR A 137 -12.99 6.45 14.90
CA THR A 137 -12.18 5.97 13.77
C THR A 137 -11.72 4.55 13.99
N ASN A 138 -11.44 3.85 12.90
CA ASN A 138 -10.73 2.57 12.92
C ASN A 138 -9.21 2.79 12.94
N ARG A 139 -8.47 1.82 13.49
CA ARG A 139 -7.00 1.80 13.48
C ARG A 139 -6.51 1.31 12.13
N SER A 140 -6.24 2.25 11.20
CA SER A 140 -5.64 1.92 9.91
C SER A 140 -4.57 2.92 9.53
N SER A 141 -3.39 2.41 9.19
CA SER A 141 -2.28 3.22 8.69
C SER A 141 -2.40 3.56 7.20
N GLY A 142 -3.28 2.86 6.47
CA GLY A 142 -3.45 3.02 5.02
C GLY A 142 -2.30 2.48 4.16
N LYS A 143 -1.25 1.93 4.78
CA LYS A 143 -0.08 1.33 4.10
C LYS A 143 -0.46 0.30 3.03
N MET A 144 -1.45 -0.55 3.29
CA MET A 144 -1.88 -1.57 2.32
C MET A 144 -2.49 -0.94 1.07
N GLY A 145 -3.37 0.05 1.21
CA GLY A 145 -3.95 0.75 0.06
C GLY A 145 -2.91 1.52 -0.76
N SER A 146 -1.88 2.07 -0.11
CA SER A 146 -0.73 2.65 -0.82
C SER A 146 0.07 1.62 -1.60
N ALA A 147 0.37 0.47 -0.99
CA ALA A 147 1.08 -0.63 -1.65
C ALA A 147 0.30 -1.16 -2.87
N LEU A 148 -1.02 -1.32 -2.74
CA LEU A 148 -1.90 -1.73 -3.84
C LEU A 148 -1.89 -0.72 -5.00
N ALA A 149 -1.95 0.58 -4.69
CA ALA A 149 -1.87 1.65 -5.68
C ALA A 149 -0.52 1.65 -6.41
N ARG A 150 0.58 1.45 -5.68
CA ARG A 150 1.94 1.34 -6.24
C ARG A 150 2.08 0.15 -7.18
N ALA A 151 1.59 -1.01 -6.78
CA ALA A 151 1.62 -2.20 -7.61
C ALA A 151 0.78 -2.01 -8.89
N ALA A 152 -0.43 -1.46 -8.78
CA ALA A 152 -1.30 -1.18 -9.93
C ALA A 152 -0.65 -0.19 -10.91
N LEU A 153 -0.04 0.89 -10.40
CA LEU A 153 0.65 1.89 -11.20
C LEU A 153 1.85 1.28 -11.95
N ARG A 154 2.63 0.42 -11.28
CA ARG A 154 3.74 -0.33 -11.90
C ARG A 154 3.28 -1.30 -12.98
N LEU A 155 2.04 -1.76 -12.89
CA LEU A 155 1.38 -2.57 -13.92
C LEU A 155 0.78 -1.73 -15.08
N GLY A 156 0.99 -0.42 -15.07
CA GLY A 156 0.57 0.50 -16.13
C GLY A 156 -0.85 1.04 -16.01
N ALA A 157 -1.53 0.82 -14.89
CA ALA A 157 -2.90 1.31 -14.66
C ALA A 157 -2.97 2.84 -14.53
N ASP A 158 -4.12 3.40 -14.91
CA ASP A 158 -4.57 4.72 -14.43
C ASP A 158 -5.22 4.54 -13.05
N VAL A 159 -4.56 5.04 -12.00
CA VAL A 159 -4.93 4.76 -10.60
C VAL A 159 -5.52 5.99 -9.94
N THR A 160 -6.74 5.85 -9.43
CA THR A 160 -7.37 6.81 -8.53
C THR A 160 -7.55 6.20 -7.15
N VAL A 161 -7.13 6.92 -6.10
CA VAL A 161 -7.33 6.51 -4.71
C VAL A 161 -8.27 7.48 -4.00
N VAL A 162 -9.33 6.95 -3.39
CA VAL A 162 -10.18 7.68 -2.45
C VAL A 162 -9.68 7.40 -1.04
N ALA A 163 -9.00 8.39 -0.46
CA ALA A 163 -8.18 8.22 0.74
C ALA A 163 -8.78 8.97 1.93
N GLY A 164 -9.09 8.22 2.97
CA GLY A 164 -9.34 8.77 4.30
C GLY A 164 -8.05 9.29 4.98
N PRO A 165 -8.15 9.81 6.21
CA PRO A 165 -7.01 10.40 6.93
C PRO A 165 -5.93 9.36 7.26
N GLN A 166 -4.76 9.47 6.64
CA GLN A 166 -3.66 8.51 6.79
C GLN A 166 -2.29 9.17 6.61
N THR A 167 -1.24 8.56 7.17
CA THR A 167 0.16 9.00 7.02
C THR A 167 0.88 8.32 5.87
N ALA A 168 0.43 7.14 5.44
CA ALA A 168 1.02 6.44 4.30
C ALA A 168 0.95 7.30 3.04
N ARG A 169 2.11 7.44 2.37
CA ARG A 169 2.23 8.21 1.13
C ARG A 169 1.84 7.35 -0.07
N PHE A 170 1.13 7.93 -1.02
CA PHE A 170 0.89 7.32 -2.31
C PHE A 170 2.04 7.63 -3.28
N PRO A 171 2.34 6.73 -4.23
CA PRO A 171 3.37 6.99 -5.23
C PRO A 171 2.94 8.13 -6.18
N SER A 172 3.93 8.87 -6.67
CA SER A 172 3.73 9.86 -7.73
C SER A 172 3.07 9.23 -8.95
N GLY A 173 2.10 9.93 -9.56
CA GLY A 173 1.32 9.44 -10.71
C GLY A 173 -0.05 8.86 -10.35
N VAL A 174 -0.36 8.69 -9.07
CA VAL A 174 -1.71 8.34 -8.59
C VAL A 174 -2.55 9.62 -8.41
N THR A 175 -3.80 9.60 -8.87
CA THR A 175 -4.78 10.65 -8.52
C THR A 175 -5.35 10.36 -7.13
N VAL A 176 -5.24 11.31 -6.19
CA VAL A 176 -5.69 11.12 -4.81
C VAL A 176 -6.86 12.05 -4.48
N LEU A 177 -8.01 11.48 -4.14
CA LEU A 177 -9.18 12.18 -3.62
C LEU A 177 -9.23 12.02 -2.11
N ARG A 178 -9.08 13.11 -1.36
CA ARG A 178 -9.07 13.08 0.10
C ARG A 178 -10.49 13.24 0.65
N VAL A 179 -10.85 12.39 1.60
CA VAL A 179 -12.17 12.34 2.25
C VAL A 179 -12.00 12.17 3.75
N GLU A 180 -13.05 12.43 4.53
CA GLU A 180 -13.00 12.31 5.99
C GLU A 180 -13.96 11.25 6.51
N THR A 181 -15.24 11.32 6.14
CA THR A 181 -16.28 10.40 6.63
C THR A 181 -16.53 9.22 5.70
N ALA A 182 -17.22 8.19 6.19
CA ALA A 182 -17.71 7.09 5.35
C ALA A 182 -18.66 7.59 4.23
N GLN A 183 -19.47 8.60 4.52
CA GLN A 183 -20.36 9.21 3.52
C GLN A 183 -19.57 9.93 2.42
N ASP A 184 -18.56 10.74 2.79
CA ASP A 184 -17.70 11.41 1.81
C ASP A 184 -16.97 10.40 0.92
N MET A 185 -16.47 9.33 1.54
CA MET A 185 -15.80 8.23 0.84
C MET A 185 -16.75 7.53 -0.13
N HIS A 186 -17.99 7.26 0.30
CA HIS A 186 -19.01 6.65 -0.52
C HIS A 186 -19.27 7.49 -1.79
N ASP A 187 -19.54 8.77 -1.63
CA ASP A 187 -19.95 9.66 -2.73
C ASP A 187 -18.78 9.91 -3.71
N SER A 188 -17.57 10.09 -3.16
CA SER A 188 -16.35 10.26 -3.94
C SER A 188 -15.98 8.98 -4.69
N ALA A 189 -16.10 7.82 -4.04
CA ALA A 189 -15.78 6.53 -4.66
C ALA A 189 -16.76 6.18 -5.78
N LEU A 190 -18.06 6.40 -5.61
CA LEU A 190 -19.04 6.19 -6.68
C LEU A 190 -18.75 7.05 -7.90
N THR A 191 -18.34 8.31 -7.69
CA THR A 191 -17.98 9.21 -8.77
C THR A 191 -16.70 8.76 -9.48
N ALA A 192 -15.66 8.43 -8.71
CA ALA A 192 -14.38 7.97 -9.25
C ALA A 192 -14.49 6.63 -9.99
N ALA A 193 -15.33 5.72 -9.52
CA ALA A 193 -15.50 4.37 -10.05
C ALA A 193 -16.19 4.29 -11.42
N LYS A 194 -16.79 5.39 -11.91
CA LYS A 194 -17.42 5.41 -13.24
C LYS A 194 -16.40 5.00 -14.32
N GLY A 195 -16.70 3.91 -15.01
CA GLY A 195 -15.83 3.33 -16.05
C GLY A 195 -14.54 2.70 -15.52
N ALA A 196 -14.47 2.34 -14.23
CA ALA A 196 -13.36 1.57 -13.68
C ALA A 196 -13.41 0.12 -14.19
N ASP A 197 -12.24 -0.44 -14.49
CA ASP A 197 -12.08 -1.86 -14.80
C ASP A 197 -11.89 -2.66 -13.49
N TYR A 198 -11.20 -2.09 -12.50
CA TYR A 198 -10.95 -2.72 -11.21
C TYR A 198 -11.27 -1.77 -10.06
N ILE A 199 -11.93 -2.30 -9.04
CA ILE A 199 -12.27 -1.57 -7.82
C ILE A 199 -11.78 -2.36 -6.61
N VAL A 200 -10.96 -1.73 -5.76
CA VAL A 200 -10.38 -2.37 -4.57
C VAL A 200 -10.79 -1.63 -3.31
N GLY A 201 -11.67 -2.25 -2.52
CA GLY A 201 -12.14 -1.73 -1.24
C GLY A 201 -11.18 -2.04 -0.10
N ALA A 202 -10.08 -1.30 0.02
CA ALA A 202 -9.04 -1.50 1.04
C ALA A 202 -9.11 -0.51 2.23
N ALA A 203 -10.11 0.38 2.25
CA ALA A 203 -10.34 1.29 3.37
C ALA A 203 -10.91 0.58 4.60
N ALA A 204 -10.51 1.05 5.78
CA ALA A 204 -11.07 0.64 7.06
C ALA A 204 -12.24 1.57 7.43
N VAL A 205 -13.33 1.45 6.69
CA VAL A 205 -14.54 2.27 6.85
C VAL A 205 -15.21 1.97 8.19
N ALA A 206 -15.62 3.01 8.92
CA ALA A 206 -16.39 2.83 10.15
C ALA A 206 -17.81 2.32 9.83
N ASP A 207 -18.24 1.25 10.50
CA ASP A 207 -19.57 0.65 10.27
C ASP A 207 -20.73 1.56 10.72
N TYR A 208 -20.48 2.49 11.65
CA TYR A 208 -21.49 3.38 12.22
C TYR A 208 -20.97 4.81 12.35
N HIS A 209 -21.86 5.80 12.21
CA HIS A 209 -21.63 7.21 12.51
C HIS A 209 -22.51 7.68 13.68
N VAL A 210 -22.20 8.87 14.23
CA VAL A 210 -22.99 9.49 15.30
C VAL A 210 -24.24 10.14 14.71
N ALA A 211 -25.42 9.63 15.05
CA ALA A 211 -26.70 10.07 14.50
C ALA A 211 -27.01 11.54 14.83
N ASN A 212 -26.66 11.96 16.05
CA ASN A 212 -26.95 13.29 16.58
C ASN A 212 -25.66 14.12 16.74
N ARG A 213 -24.89 14.29 15.67
CA ARG A 213 -23.69 15.16 15.68
C ARG A 213 -24.06 16.55 16.19
N THR A 214 -23.29 17.07 17.15
CA THR A 214 -23.48 18.41 17.69
C THR A 214 -22.41 19.36 17.15
N SER A 215 -22.79 20.59 16.76
CA SER A 215 -21.84 21.64 16.39
C SER A 215 -21.15 22.21 17.63
N GLY A 216 -19.86 22.48 17.55
CA GLY A 216 -19.02 22.93 18.65
C GLY A 216 -18.67 21.82 19.64
N LYS A 217 -17.69 22.08 20.51
CA LYS A 217 -17.20 21.09 21.49
C LYS A 217 -18.27 20.73 22.52
N LEU A 218 -18.63 19.45 22.63
CA LEU A 218 -19.55 18.97 23.66
C LEU A 218 -18.97 19.26 25.05
N ARG A 219 -19.72 20.04 25.84
CA ARG A 219 -19.41 20.34 27.23
C ARG A 219 -19.80 19.16 28.12
N ARG A 220 -19.03 18.95 29.19
CA ARG A 220 -19.38 17.95 30.21
C ARG A 220 -20.56 18.46 31.02
N THR A 221 -21.77 18.01 30.69
CA THR A 221 -23.02 18.39 31.37
C THR A 221 -23.59 17.27 32.23
N ALA A 222 -23.21 16.02 31.99
CA ALA A 222 -23.60 14.83 32.74
C ALA A 222 -22.37 14.02 33.18
N GLU A 223 -22.57 13.06 34.07
CA GLU A 223 -21.52 12.11 34.47
C GLU A 223 -21.07 11.23 33.31
N ASN A 224 -22.02 10.76 32.49
CA ASN A 224 -21.77 9.91 31.32
C ASN A 224 -22.09 10.62 30.01
N LEU A 225 -21.35 10.28 28.95
CA LEU A 225 -21.65 10.68 27.57
C LEU A 225 -22.26 9.49 26.84
N GLU A 226 -23.50 9.65 26.38
CA GLU A 226 -24.19 8.65 25.56
C GLU A 226 -24.19 9.08 24.09
N LEU A 227 -23.75 8.18 23.21
CA LEU A 227 -23.74 8.39 21.76
C LEU A 227 -24.74 7.46 21.10
N VAL A 228 -25.63 8.02 20.29
CA VAL A 228 -26.54 7.25 19.43
C VAL A 228 -25.84 7.04 18.09
N LEU A 229 -25.64 5.78 17.74
CA LEU A 229 -24.96 5.38 16.50
C LEU A 229 -25.97 4.92 15.45
N SER A 230 -25.75 5.30 14.19
CA SER A 230 -26.51 4.86 13.02
C SER A 230 -25.58 4.23 11.99
N PRO A 231 -26.04 3.22 11.23
CA PRO A 231 -25.20 2.51 10.29
C PRO A 231 -24.74 3.41 9.15
N ASN A 232 -23.50 3.22 8.72
CA ASN A 232 -22.93 3.85 7.52
C ASN A 232 -23.28 3.07 6.24
N PRO A 233 -23.16 3.71 5.06
CA PRO A 233 -23.37 3.03 3.79
C PRO A 233 -22.32 1.93 3.54
N ASP A 234 -22.75 0.81 2.96
CA ASP A 234 -21.84 -0.26 2.53
C ASP A 234 -21.18 0.11 1.19
N ILE A 235 -20.06 0.84 1.27
CA ILE A 235 -19.37 1.42 0.12
C ILE A 235 -19.04 0.37 -0.96
N ILE A 236 -18.50 -0.79 -0.57
CA ILE A 236 -18.07 -1.78 -1.55
C ILE A 236 -19.26 -2.48 -2.24
N ALA A 237 -20.37 -2.67 -1.52
CA ALA A 237 -21.60 -3.18 -2.11
C ALA A 237 -22.22 -2.17 -3.09
N ALA A 238 -22.23 -0.88 -2.73
CA ALA A 238 -22.69 0.19 -3.62
C ALA A 238 -21.83 0.29 -4.88
N LEU A 239 -20.51 0.17 -4.74
CA LEU A 239 -19.57 0.18 -5.87
C LEU A 239 -19.77 -1.00 -6.80
N SER A 240 -19.95 -2.22 -6.28
CA SER A 240 -20.26 -3.40 -7.08
C SER A 240 -21.57 -3.24 -7.84
N ALA A 241 -22.64 -2.83 -7.16
CA ALA A 241 -23.95 -2.64 -7.77
C ALA A 241 -23.93 -1.57 -8.88
N ALA A 242 -23.19 -0.48 -8.69
CA ALA A 242 -23.08 0.60 -9.66
C ALA A 242 -22.16 0.28 -10.85
N ASN A 243 -21.28 -0.71 -10.73
CA ASN A 243 -20.26 -1.04 -11.74
C ASN A 243 -20.23 -2.55 -12.04
N PRO A 244 -21.30 -3.12 -12.62
CA PRO A 244 -21.42 -4.58 -12.82
C PRO A 244 -20.38 -5.18 -13.79
N GLY A 245 -19.72 -4.34 -14.60
CA GLY A 245 -18.64 -4.76 -15.50
C GLY A 245 -17.23 -4.66 -14.90
N ALA A 246 -17.11 -4.13 -13.68
CA ALA A 246 -15.82 -3.99 -13.01
C ALA A 246 -15.51 -5.22 -12.16
N THR A 247 -14.22 -5.56 -12.09
CA THR A 247 -13.73 -6.55 -11.12
C THR A 247 -13.64 -5.88 -9.76
N VAL A 248 -14.61 -6.18 -8.88
CA VAL A 248 -14.71 -5.55 -7.55
C VAL A 248 -14.19 -6.49 -6.45
N ILE A 249 -13.17 -6.04 -5.73
CA ILE A 249 -12.51 -6.80 -4.67
C ILE A 249 -12.68 -6.07 -3.34
N GLY A 250 -13.20 -6.77 -2.32
CA GLY A 250 -13.29 -6.25 -0.95
C GLY A 250 -12.11 -6.69 -0.08
N PHE A 251 -11.78 -5.92 0.95
CA PHE A 251 -10.89 -6.37 2.03
C PHE A 251 -11.67 -6.72 3.30
N ALA A 252 -11.16 -7.66 4.08
CA ALA A 252 -11.71 -8.04 5.37
C ALA A 252 -10.59 -8.27 6.39
N ALA A 253 -10.71 -7.69 7.58
CA ALA A 253 -9.74 -7.83 8.66
C ALA A 253 -10.03 -9.02 9.60
N GLU A 254 -10.73 -10.04 9.10
CA GLU A 254 -11.15 -11.21 9.89
C GLU A 254 -10.55 -12.49 9.27
N PRO A 255 -10.25 -13.52 10.09
CA PRO A 255 -9.78 -14.80 9.58
C PRO A 255 -10.83 -15.42 8.64
N THR A 256 -10.41 -15.85 7.45
CA THR A 256 -11.23 -16.62 6.49
C THR A 256 -11.21 -18.12 6.76
N SER A 257 -10.92 -18.55 7.99
CA SER A 257 -10.95 -19.98 8.36
C SER A 257 -12.34 -20.60 8.13
N ASP A 258 -13.39 -19.77 8.14
CA ASP A 258 -14.73 -20.15 7.68
C ASP A 258 -15.03 -19.62 6.26
N LEU A 259 -14.66 -20.42 5.26
CA LEU A 259 -14.92 -20.16 3.84
C LEU A 259 -16.41 -19.90 3.54
N SER A 260 -17.33 -20.44 4.34
CA SER A 260 -18.77 -20.27 4.12
C SER A 260 -19.23 -18.83 4.38
N ILE A 261 -18.66 -18.17 5.39
CA ILE A 261 -18.94 -16.76 5.71
C ILE A 261 -18.40 -15.86 4.61
N ALA A 262 -17.18 -16.13 4.14
CA ALA A 262 -16.56 -15.37 3.05
C ALA A 262 -17.39 -15.47 1.76
N GLN A 263 -17.82 -16.68 1.39
CA GLN A 263 -18.69 -16.93 0.22
C GLN A 263 -20.05 -16.23 0.34
N ALA A 264 -20.68 -16.26 1.52
CA ALA A 264 -21.92 -15.54 1.75
C ALA A 264 -21.75 -14.03 1.58
N LYS A 265 -20.62 -13.46 2.07
CA LYS A 265 -20.29 -12.04 1.94
C LYS A 265 -20.00 -11.64 0.49
N LEU A 266 -19.24 -12.46 -0.25
CA LEU A 266 -18.99 -12.31 -1.69
C LEU A 266 -20.31 -12.22 -2.47
N LYS A 267 -21.18 -13.21 -2.28
CA LYS A 267 -22.46 -13.30 -2.99
C LYS A 267 -23.39 -12.15 -2.63
N ARG A 268 -23.51 -11.81 -1.35
CA ARG A 268 -24.37 -10.71 -0.88
C ARG A 268 -23.95 -9.36 -1.46
N LYS A 269 -22.63 -9.13 -1.61
CA LYS A 269 -22.07 -7.86 -2.07
C LYS A 269 -21.70 -7.83 -3.55
N GLY A 270 -21.94 -8.92 -4.29
CA GLY A 270 -21.62 -9.01 -5.73
C GLY A 270 -20.12 -8.85 -6.03
N LEU A 271 -19.25 -9.38 -5.18
CA LEU A 271 -17.80 -9.18 -5.31
C LEU A 271 -17.17 -10.30 -6.11
N PHE A 272 -16.13 -9.97 -6.87
CA PHE A 272 -15.28 -10.94 -7.57
C PHE A 272 -14.41 -11.73 -6.58
N ALA A 273 -13.83 -11.03 -5.60
CA ALA A 273 -13.00 -11.64 -4.57
C ALA A 273 -13.06 -10.85 -3.26
N ILE A 274 -12.66 -11.50 -2.16
CA ILE A 274 -12.35 -10.87 -0.88
C ILE A 274 -10.90 -11.22 -0.54
N ALA A 275 -10.11 -10.20 -0.24
CA ALA A 275 -8.80 -10.33 0.38
C ALA A 275 -8.94 -10.20 1.89
N ALA A 276 -8.73 -11.31 2.60
CA ALA A 276 -8.76 -11.32 4.05
C ALA A 276 -7.35 -11.27 4.62
N ASN A 277 -7.20 -10.51 5.71
CA ASN A 277 -6.00 -10.48 6.51
C ASN A 277 -6.35 -10.78 7.97
N ASP A 278 -5.73 -11.82 8.54
CA ASP A 278 -5.94 -12.17 9.94
C ASP A 278 -5.19 -11.18 10.84
N VAL A 279 -5.92 -10.27 11.49
CA VAL A 279 -5.38 -9.27 12.43
C VAL A 279 -5.35 -9.77 13.88
N SER A 280 -5.78 -11.00 14.15
CA SER A 280 -5.82 -11.60 15.49
C SER A 280 -4.48 -12.18 15.95
N GLN A 281 -3.56 -12.40 15.01
CA GLN A 281 -2.20 -12.89 15.27
C GLN A 281 -1.25 -11.72 15.55
N ALA A 282 -0.52 -11.75 16.67
CA ALA A 282 0.45 -10.72 17.02
C ALA A 282 1.51 -10.56 15.89
N GLY A 283 1.68 -9.33 15.40
CA GLY A 283 2.62 -9.01 14.32
C GLY A 283 2.05 -9.06 12.89
N GLN A 284 0.76 -9.36 12.71
CA GLN A 284 0.10 -9.40 11.40
C GLN A 284 -1.06 -8.39 11.35
N GLY A 285 -1.08 -7.50 10.34
CA GLY A 285 -2.23 -6.66 10.03
C GLY A 285 -2.08 -5.14 10.18
N PHE A 286 -2.98 -4.53 10.94
CA PHE A 286 -3.06 -3.08 11.07
C PHE A 286 -1.79 -2.53 11.73
N ASP A 287 -1.25 -1.46 11.15
CA ASP A 287 -0.07 -0.72 11.63
C ASP A 287 1.28 -1.48 11.63
N THR A 288 1.36 -2.71 11.10
CA THR A 288 2.64 -3.43 10.86
C THR A 288 3.15 -3.26 9.43
N ASP A 289 4.40 -3.67 9.14
CA ASP A 289 4.99 -3.62 7.79
C ASP A 289 4.80 -4.91 6.97
N THR A 290 4.46 -6.00 7.65
CA THR A 290 4.17 -7.31 7.06
C THR A 290 2.68 -7.61 7.01
N ASN A 291 2.28 -8.49 6.10
CA ASN A 291 0.92 -8.98 5.97
C ASN A 291 0.88 -10.42 5.44
N LYS A 292 -0.26 -11.08 5.62
CA LYS A 292 -0.62 -12.33 4.96
C LYS A 292 -2.03 -12.15 4.40
N LEU A 293 -2.22 -12.47 3.13
CA LEU A 293 -3.50 -12.36 2.46
C LEU A 293 -4.04 -13.72 2.08
N ASP A 294 -5.29 -13.96 2.46
CA ASP A 294 -6.10 -15.06 1.95
C ASP A 294 -7.10 -14.47 0.94
N LEU A 295 -6.96 -14.85 -0.33
CA LEU A 295 -7.91 -14.48 -1.37
C LEU A 295 -8.97 -15.57 -1.51
N VAL A 296 -10.23 -15.18 -1.36
CA VAL A 296 -11.39 -16.05 -1.61
C VAL A 296 -12.17 -15.47 -2.79
N PHE A 297 -12.40 -16.29 -3.81
CA PHE A 297 -13.06 -15.90 -5.06
C PHE A 297 -14.54 -16.28 -5.06
N ALA A 298 -15.33 -15.58 -5.87
CA ALA A 298 -16.78 -15.81 -6.00
C ALA A 298 -17.15 -17.24 -6.45
N ASP A 299 -16.27 -17.90 -7.19
CA ASP A 299 -16.43 -19.29 -7.65
C ASP A 299 -16.04 -20.34 -6.58
N GLY A 300 -15.64 -19.89 -5.39
CA GLY A 300 -15.30 -20.73 -4.25
C GLY A 300 -13.83 -21.14 -4.18
N ARG A 301 -12.99 -20.76 -5.16
CA ARG A 301 -11.54 -20.96 -5.06
C ARG A 301 -10.95 -20.08 -3.97
N SER A 302 -9.83 -20.53 -3.40
CA SER A 302 -9.07 -19.74 -2.44
C SER A 302 -7.57 -19.97 -2.58
N VAL A 303 -6.78 -18.93 -2.34
CA VAL A 303 -5.32 -18.97 -2.38
C VAL A 303 -4.75 -18.07 -1.29
N SER A 304 -3.73 -18.57 -0.59
CA SER A 304 -3.09 -17.90 0.54
C SER A 304 -1.68 -17.47 0.19
N SER A 305 -1.28 -16.29 0.63
CA SER A 305 0.10 -15.84 0.58
C SER A 305 0.91 -16.39 1.76
N GLU A 306 2.23 -16.37 1.64
CA GLU A 306 3.12 -16.41 2.81
C GLU A 306 3.06 -15.06 3.56
N VAL A 307 3.66 -15.00 4.75
CA VAL A 307 3.88 -13.72 5.43
C VAL A 307 4.97 -12.97 4.69
N MET A 308 4.66 -11.77 4.20
CA MET A 308 5.59 -10.96 3.40
C MET A 308 5.36 -9.47 3.66
N SER A 309 6.21 -8.60 3.11
CA SER A 309 5.99 -7.15 3.22
C SER A 309 4.69 -6.73 2.52
N LYS A 310 4.10 -5.59 2.92
CA LYS A 310 2.89 -5.06 2.27
C LYS A 310 3.06 -4.81 0.76
N ASN A 311 4.25 -4.43 0.32
CA ASN A 311 4.56 -4.26 -1.11
C ASN A 311 4.55 -5.60 -1.85
N GLN A 312 5.17 -6.64 -1.28
CA GLN A 312 5.12 -7.99 -1.85
C GLN A 312 3.69 -8.56 -1.84
N CYS A 313 2.93 -8.37 -0.76
CA CYS A 313 1.52 -8.76 -0.71
C CYS A 313 0.69 -8.06 -1.79
N ALA A 314 0.90 -6.76 -2.01
CA ALA A 314 0.20 -6.01 -3.05
C ALA A 314 0.53 -6.54 -4.45
N ARG A 315 1.79 -6.90 -4.70
CA ARG A 315 2.19 -7.51 -5.98
C ARG A 315 1.53 -8.86 -6.17
N TRP A 316 1.67 -9.73 -5.18
CA TRP A 316 1.06 -11.06 -5.17
C TRP A 316 -0.46 -10.97 -5.38
N PHE A 317 -1.12 -10.02 -4.71
CA PHE A 317 -2.55 -9.74 -4.87
C PHE A 317 -2.89 -9.48 -6.34
N TRP A 318 -2.22 -8.54 -6.99
CA TRP A 318 -2.50 -8.22 -8.39
C TRP A 318 -2.19 -9.39 -9.33
N ASP A 319 -1.12 -10.15 -9.07
CA ASP A 319 -0.80 -11.33 -9.87
C ASP A 319 -1.88 -12.41 -9.77
N GLN A 320 -2.53 -12.57 -8.61
CA GLN A 320 -3.67 -13.50 -8.49
C GLN A 320 -4.93 -12.95 -9.16
N ILE A 321 -5.25 -11.66 -8.95
CA ILE A 321 -6.45 -11.06 -9.57
C ILE A 321 -6.36 -11.11 -11.10
N LEU A 322 -5.20 -10.81 -11.68
CA LEU A 322 -4.99 -10.77 -13.14
C LEU A 322 -5.00 -12.16 -13.81
N LYS A 323 -4.72 -13.23 -13.07
CA LYS A 323 -4.84 -14.60 -13.60
C LYS A 323 -6.29 -15.04 -13.76
N GLU A 324 -7.18 -14.43 -12.98
CA GLU A 324 -8.55 -14.90 -12.77
C GLU A 324 -9.62 -13.95 -13.32
N SER A 325 -9.23 -12.72 -13.71
CA SER A 325 -10.08 -11.71 -14.36
C SER A 325 -9.96 -11.76 -15.88
#